data_AF-A0A554WNJ1-F1
#
_entry.id   AF-A0A554WNJ1-F1
#
_cell.length_a   1.000
_cell.length_b   1.000
_cell.length_c   1.000
_cell.angle_alpha   90.00
_cell.angle_beta   90.00
_cell.angle_gamma   90.00
#
_symmetry.space_group_name_H-M   'P 1'
#
loop_
_entity.id
_entity.type
_entity.pdbx_description
1 polymer ?
#
loop_
_entity_poly.entity_id
_entity_poly.type
_entity_poly.pdbx_seq_one_letter_code
_entity_poly.pdbx_strand_id
1 'polypeptide(L)'
;MVERFNGRIEEVLRSHHFVSGQDLQQTLLRYAWLYNHHLPQAALDARTPMQIMKDWYQRRPELFHKRHHNHPEYDSSAFPWDGGRLGYKADQGCCT
;
A
#
# COMPACT_ATOMS: atom_id res chain seq x y z
N MET A 1 -12.42 7.46 -2.28
CA MET A 1 -10.95 7.70 -2.32
C MET A 1 -10.30 6.87 -3.41
N VAL A 2 -10.76 5.64 -3.62
CA VAL A 2 -10.25 4.72 -4.66
C VAL A 2 -10.55 5.24 -6.07
N GLU A 3 -11.71 5.83 -6.27
CA GLU A 3 -12.17 6.33 -7.57
C GLU A 3 -11.33 7.52 -8.06
N ARG A 4 -10.95 8.43 -7.14
CA ARG A 4 -10.05 9.55 -7.45
C ARG A 4 -8.60 9.09 -7.65
N PHE A 5 -8.17 8.06 -6.94
CA PHE A 5 -6.87 7.42 -7.20
C PHE A 5 -6.85 6.85 -8.61
N ASN A 6 -7.85 6.03 -8.96
CA ASN A 6 -7.97 5.39 -10.26
C ASN A 6 -8.03 6.42 -11.41
N GLY A 7 -8.83 7.47 -11.28
CA GLY A 7 -8.92 8.50 -12.33
C GLY A 7 -7.61 9.27 -12.54
N ARG A 8 -6.84 9.54 -11.49
CA ARG A 8 -5.55 10.24 -11.63
C ARG A 8 -4.44 9.34 -12.17
N ILE A 9 -4.40 8.06 -11.80
CA ILE A 9 -3.42 7.15 -12.40
C ILE A 9 -3.79 6.86 -13.86
N GLU A 10 -5.07 6.81 -14.22
CA GLU A 10 -5.51 6.71 -15.62
C GLU A 10 -4.96 7.87 -16.46
N GLU A 11 -4.98 9.10 -15.94
CA GLU A 11 -4.39 10.27 -16.62
C GLU A 11 -2.86 10.15 -16.81
N VAL A 12 -2.14 9.65 -15.80
CA VAL A 12 -0.70 9.38 -15.89
C VAL A 12 -0.42 8.33 -16.96
N LEU A 13 -1.21 7.25 -16.98
CA LEU A 13 -1.06 6.18 -17.96
C LEU A 13 -1.41 6.62 -19.38
N ARG A 14 -2.35 7.56 -19.54
CA ARG A 14 -2.74 8.11 -20.85
C ARG A 14 -1.72 9.10 -21.40
N SER A 15 -1.07 9.87 -20.52
CA SER A 15 -0.14 10.94 -20.91
C SER A 15 1.30 10.47 -21.14
N HIS A 16 1.67 9.29 -20.64
CA HIS A 16 3.04 8.77 -20.72
C HIS A 16 3.13 7.54 -21.64
N HIS A 17 4.09 7.54 -22.55
CA HIS A 17 4.41 6.36 -23.37
C HIS A 17 5.50 5.53 -22.68
N PHE A 18 5.19 4.28 -22.32
CA PHE A 18 6.13 3.39 -21.63
C PHE A 18 6.97 2.59 -22.61
N VAL A 19 8.27 2.54 -22.35
CA VAL A 19 9.22 1.80 -23.21
C VAL A 19 9.26 0.31 -22.84
N SER A 20 8.92 -0.03 -21.60
CA SER A 20 8.90 -1.42 -21.10
C SER A 20 7.91 -1.62 -19.97
N GLY A 21 7.61 -2.88 -19.64
CA GLY A 21 6.81 -3.22 -18.47
C GLY A 21 7.46 -2.81 -17.14
N GLN A 22 8.79 -2.79 -17.07
CA GLN A 22 9.52 -2.31 -15.89
C GLN A 22 9.33 -0.81 -15.67
N ASP A 23 9.34 -0.02 -16.75
CA ASP A 23 9.10 1.42 -16.72
C ASP A 23 7.67 1.75 -16.23
N LEU A 24 6.68 0.99 -16.72
CA LEU A 24 5.31 1.05 -16.23
C LEU A 24 5.22 0.72 -14.73
N GLN A 25 5.83 -0.39 -14.30
CA GLN A 25 5.82 -0.79 -12.90
C GLN A 25 6.46 0.27 -11.99
N GLN A 26 7.61 0.81 -12.37
CA GLN A 26 8.29 1.84 -11.60
C GLN A 26 7.45 3.11 -11.50
N THR A 27 6.76 3.49 -12.58
CA THR A 27 5.85 4.64 -12.58
C THR A 27 4.67 4.42 -11.65
N LEU A 28 4.04 3.24 -11.68
CA LEU A 28 2.93 2.90 -10.78
C LEU A 28 3.36 2.92 -9.31
N LEU A 29 4.51 2.31 -8.98
CA LEU A 29 5.05 2.30 -7.62
C LEU A 29 5.36 3.72 -7.13
N ARG A 30 5.99 4.53 -7.99
CA ARG A 30 6.29 5.93 -7.69
C ARG A 30 5.02 6.74 -7.47
N TYR A 31 3.99 6.52 -8.29
CA TYR A 31 2.72 7.19 -8.16
C TYR A 31 2.01 6.83 -6.84
N ALA A 32 1.93 5.54 -6.50
CA ALA A 32 1.33 5.08 -5.25
C ALA A 32 2.04 5.69 -4.03
N TRP A 33 3.36 5.74 -4.05
CA TRP A 33 4.15 6.36 -3.00
C TRP A 33 3.88 7.88 -2.89
N LEU A 34 3.92 8.61 -4.01
CA LEU A 34 3.61 10.04 -4.03
C LEU A 34 2.19 10.34 -3.53
N TYR A 35 1.21 9.57 -3.99
CA TYR A 35 -0.18 9.71 -3.58
C TYR A 35 -0.35 9.54 -2.08
N ASN A 36 0.23 8.47 -1.52
CA ASN A 36 0.05 8.12 -0.13
C ASN A 36 0.79 9.07 0.82
N HIS A 37 1.99 9.53 0.44
CA HIS A 37 2.88 10.25 1.34
C HIS A 37 3.00 11.75 1.07
N HIS A 38 2.84 12.20 -0.18
CA HIS A 38 3.28 13.54 -0.59
C HIS A 38 2.23 14.39 -1.32
N LEU A 39 1.14 13.82 -1.84
CA LEU A 39 0.11 14.57 -2.56
C LEU A 39 -1.09 14.86 -1.64
N PRO A 40 -1.28 16.12 -1.22
CA PRO A 40 -2.45 16.55 -0.48
C PRO A 40 -3.75 16.28 -1.25
N GLN A 41 -4.79 15.87 -0.53
CA GLN A 41 -6.11 15.63 -1.11
C GLN A 41 -7.09 16.69 -0.60
N ALA A 42 -7.75 17.40 -1.52
CA ALA A 42 -8.76 18.38 -1.17
C ALA A 42 -9.90 17.76 -0.34
N ALA A 43 -10.27 16.51 -0.64
CA ALA A 43 -11.27 15.75 0.11
C ALA A 43 -10.81 15.34 1.52
N LEU A 44 -9.53 15.51 1.85
CA LEU A 44 -8.93 15.19 3.15
C LEU A 44 -8.38 16.47 3.81
N ASP A 45 -9.02 17.62 3.58
CA ASP A 45 -8.58 18.92 4.11
C ASP A 45 -7.14 19.29 3.71
N ALA A 46 -6.78 19.02 2.46
CA ALA A 46 -5.41 19.21 1.96
C ALA A 46 -4.35 18.44 2.78
N ARG A 47 -4.70 17.24 3.26
CA ARG A 47 -3.76 16.28 3.87
C ARG A 47 -3.56 15.07 2.98
N THR A 48 -2.46 14.35 3.23
CA THR A 48 -2.17 13.10 2.53
C THR A 48 -2.93 11.93 3.19
N PRO A 49 -3.23 10.85 2.46
CA PRO A 49 -3.89 9.68 3.02
C PRO A 49 -3.17 9.13 4.25
N MET A 50 -1.83 9.08 4.24
CA MET A 50 -1.03 8.62 5.39
C MET A 50 -1.16 9.52 6.62
N GLN A 51 -1.22 10.84 6.44
CA GLN A 51 -1.43 11.77 7.56
C GLN A 51 -2.78 11.51 8.22
N ILE A 52 -3.85 11.37 7.43
CA ILE A 52 -5.18 11.02 7.93
C ILE A 52 -5.14 9.67 8.65
N MET A 53 -4.60 8.63 8.03
CA MET A 53 -4.57 7.30 8.65
C MET A 53 -3.80 7.28 9.97
N LYS A 54 -2.70 8.04 10.09
CA LYS A 54 -1.96 8.18 11.35
C LYS A 54 -2.78 8.88 12.42
N ASP A 55 -3.46 9.98 12.08
CA ASP A 55 -4.32 10.71 13.01
C ASP A 55 -5.49 9.84 13.51
N TRP A 56 -6.13 9.10 12.60
CA TRP A 56 -7.22 8.19 12.95
C TRP A 56 -6.75 7.04 13.82
N TYR A 57 -5.60 6.45 13.52
CA TYR A 57 -5.02 5.39 14.34
C TYR A 57 -4.72 5.87 15.77
N GLN A 58 -4.27 7.11 15.95
CA GLN A 58 -4.05 7.68 17.29
C GLN A 58 -5.36 7.90 18.05
N ARG A 59 -6.43 8.31 17.37
CA ARG A 59 -7.72 8.63 18.01
C ARG A 59 -8.58 7.39 18.28
N ARG A 60 -8.49 6.39 17.40
CA ARG A 60 -9.33 5.19 17.40
C ARG A 60 -8.52 3.96 16.94
N PRO A 61 -7.55 3.50 17.74
CA PRO A 61 -6.71 2.36 17.37
C PRO A 61 -7.51 1.06 17.18
N GLU A 62 -8.66 0.93 17.84
CA GLU A 62 -9.55 -0.24 17.79
C GLU A 62 -10.15 -0.51 16.41
N LEU A 63 -10.19 0.49 15.52
CA LEU A 63 -10.69 0.35 14.15
C LEU A 63 -9.68 -0.30 13.21
N PHE A 64 -8.43 -0.48 13.64
CA PHE A 64 -7.32 -0.93 12.80
C PHE A 64 -6.82 -2.31 13.21
N HIS A 65 -6.96 -3.28 12.29
CA HIS A 65 -6.41 -4.63 12.46
C HIS A 65 -4.90 -4.69 12.19
N LYS A 66 -4.36 -3.75 11.42
CA LYS A 66 -2.94 -3.66 11.05
C LYS A 66 -2.45 -2.22 11.19
N ARG A 67 -1.14 -2.04 11.41
CA ARG A 67 -0.51 -0.71 11.44
C ARG A 67 -0.60 -0.05 10.05
N HIS A 68 -0.71 1.28 10.03
CA HIS A 68 -0.88 2.10 8.83
C HIS A 68 0.40 2.28 7.97
N HIS A 69 1.33 1.32 7.98
CA HIS A 69 2.57 1.45 7.19
C HIS A 69 2.37 0.98 5.75
N ASN A 70 2.93 1.74 4.79
CA ASN A 70 3.04 1.33 3.39
C ASN A 70 4.29 0.45 3.23
N HIS A 71 4.23 -0.77 3.75
CA HIS A 71 5.27 -1.77 3.50
C HIS A 71 4.95 -2.51 2.20
N PRO A 72 5.91 -2.71 1.28
CA PRO A 72 5.78 -3.69 0.20
C PRO A 72 5.92 -5.10 0.79
N GLU A 73 5.08 -5.43 1.78
CA GLU A 73 4.98 -6.79 2.28
C GLU A 73 4.11 -7.58 1.30
N TYR A 74 4.65 -8.72 0.87
CA TYR A 74 3.92 -9.79 0.21
C TYR A 74 2.64 -10.04 1.02
N ASP A 75 1.47 -9.84 0.40
CA ASP A 75 0.21 -10.22 1.02
C ASP A 75 0.21 -11.75 1.10
N SER A 76 0.76 -12.27 2.19
CA SER A 76 0.63 -13.66 2.56
C SER A 76 -0.85 -13.84 2.87
N SER A 77 -1.60 -14.17 1.83
CA SER A 77 -2.97 -14.64 1.89
C SER A 77 -2.98 -15.98 2.63
N ALA A 78 -2.71 -15.96 3.93
CA ALA A 78 -3.04 -17.03 4.85
C ALA A 78 -4.54 -16.91 5.16
N PHE A 79 -5.37 -17.14 4.14
CA PHE A 79 -6.71 -17.62 4.35
C PHE A 79 -6.59 -19.09 4.79
N PRO A 80 -7.15 -19.50 5.95
CA PRO A 80 -7.26 -20.90 6.28
C PRO A 80 -8.45 -21.46 5.50
N TRP A 81 -8.17 -22.07 4.34
CA TRP A 81 -9.03 -23.12 3.79
C TRP A 81 -8.40 -24.47 4.13
N ASP A 82 -9.24 -25.38 4.60
CA ASP A 82 -8.91 -26.65 5.21
C ASP A 82 -7.93 -27.56 4.44
N GLY A 83 -7.12 -28.28 5.21
CA GLY A 83 -6.63 -29.61 4.83
C GLY A 83 -5.21 -29.69 4.28
N GLY A 84 -4.29 -30.22 5.11
CA GLY A 84 -3.10 -30.91 4.61
C GLY A 84 -1.76 -30.42 5.13
N ARG A 85 -1.34 -31.01 6.25
CA ARG A 85 0.05 -31.39 6.62
C ARG A 85 1.13 -31.02 5.58
N LEU A 86 2.08 -30.17 5.97
CA LEU A 86 3.54 -30.40 5.89
C LEU A 86 4.25 -29.26 6.61
N GLY A 87 4.99 -29.61 7.66
CA GLY A 87 5.74 -28.66 8.46
C GLY A 87 7.05 -28.27 7.81
N TYR A 88 7.45 -27.02 8.04
CA TYR A 88 8.84 -26.61 7.98
C TYR A 88 9.11 -25.71 9.18
N LYS A 89 9.91 -26.23 10.12
CA LYS A 89 10.59 -25.42 11.12
C LYS A 89 11.50 -24.45 10.34
N ALA A 90 11.35 -23.16 10.57
CA ALA A 90 12.34 -22.17 10.19
C ALA A 90 13.01 -21.69 11.49
N ASP A 91 14.30 -21.97 11.56
CA ASP A 91 15.17 -21.74 12.70
C ASP A 91 15.22 -20.25 13.06
N GLN A 92 14.98 -19.94 14.34
CA GLN A 92 15.31 -18.64 14.90
C GLN A 92 16.83 -18.58 15.11
N GLY A 93 17.55 -18.29 14.03
CA GLY A 93 18.96 -17.94 14.03
C GLY A 93 19.13 -16.43 14.00
N CYS A 94 19.37 -15.86 15.18
CA CYS A 94 20.29 -14.75 15.49
C CYS A 94 20.69 -13.79 14.35
N CYS A 95 20.43 -12.49 14.54
CA CYS A 95 21.37 -11.44 14.15
C CYS A 95 21.47 -10.44 15.30
N THR A 96 22.73 -10.20 15.68
CA THR A 96 23.31 -9.34 16.71
C THR A 96 22.78 -7.91 16.77
#